data_AF-A0A7H8QKY2-F1
#
_entry.id   AF-A0A7H8QKY2-F1
#
_cell.length_a   1.000
_cell.length_b   1.000
_cell.length_c   1.000
_cell.angle_alpha   90.00
_cell.angle_beta   90.00
_cell.angle_gamma   90.00
#
_symmetry.space_group_name_H-M   'P 1'
#
loop_
_entity.id
_entity.type
_entity.pdbx_description
1 polymer ?
#
loop_
_entity_poly.entity_id
_entity_poly.type
_entity_poly.pdbx_seq_one_letter_code
_entity_poly.pdbx_strand_id
1 'polypeptide(L)'
;MSSETDQLMSDGVEIKQTNPQQHYYTFNTVGSLFHNTLSPHVIIRPEVLQTDFEYTFDLIRPRLQVSYRVQEYDRREELRATFNWSKPTKSPEPIASRLAGIYFPLLAEHIVPCYNRIASEKILGHVLHSDKRTADGLNDELTEGVARFRSTTAAIVISLVSCLSSTEFKTVRHSTLLELTSEYWLEDICKTVDHGFCSSLNLKDAVYLLAAIHAGGEYEKDWGNLSNSQNVICWRNGMYCVLPSLLLDIEAMHYFPTAFMASQSHSHQESPDQQSVIEMNQSPWIGLAHCSPPNKLLHLSIERPLHYSDPDICFTGRVDGNVVGTTSILDVLVSVSRSVSIPSECDHRDVNDISNVLNVSASRWIKDGYSRPCGSAGTPAYLAVKEDTAWALFAAGQSSHFHNVIVVRCLICAKELLNERIAQSGNDGGVLIGFQ
;
A
#
# COMPACT_ATOMS: atom_id res chain seq x y z
N MET A 1 36.57 -23.06 -19.04
CA MET A 1 36.09 -21.81 -18.45
C MET A 1 35.23 -22.11 -17.21
N SER A 2 35.81 -22.70 -16.16
CA SER A 2 35.08 -23.01 -14.91
C SER A 2 35.92 -22.73 -13.67
N SER A 3 36.83 -21.75 -13.74
CA SER A 3 37.74 -21.40 -12.63
C SER A 3 37.53 -19.98 -12.09
N GLU A 4 36.66 -19.17 -12.69
CA GLU A 4 36.39 -17.79 -12.24
C GLU A 4 35.24 -17.70 -11.23
N THR A 5 34.36 -18.70 -11.15
CA THR A 5 33.27 -18.73 -10.16
C THR A 5 33.74 -19.18 -8.77
N ASP A 6 34.81 -19.98 -8.69
CA ASP A 6 35.31 -20.51 -7.42
C ASP A 6 36.29 -19.57 -6.69
N GLN A 7 36.85 -18.57 -7.39
CA GLN A 7 37.72 -17.55 -6.77
C GLN A 7 36.97 -16.45 -6.01
N LEU A 8 35.65 -16.33 -6.17
CA LEU A 8 34.82 -15.40 -5.39
C LEU A 8 34.45 -15.90 -4.00
N MET A 9 34.81 -17.15 -3.66
CA MET A 9 34.47 -17.79 -2.38
C MET A 9 35.66 -17.89 -1.41
N SER A 10 36.86 -17.40 -1.79
CA SER A 10 38.08 -17.61 -1.00
C SER A 10 38.69 -16.37 -0.36
N ASP A 11 38.20 -15.17 -0.64
CA ASP A 11 38.72 -13.96 0.00
C ASP A 11 37.79 -13.56 1.14
N GLY A 12 38.13 -14.06 2.34
CA GLY A 12 37.62 -13.60 3.63
C GLY A 12 38.03 -12.16 3.88
N VAL A 13 37.47 -11.24 3.11
CA VAL A 13 37.49 -9.81 3.39
C VAL A 13 36.60 -9.63 4.61
N GLU A 14 37.20 -9.19 5.73
CA GLU A 14 36.46 -8.52 6.79
C GLU A 14 35.66 -7.39 6.14
N ILE A 15 34.39 -7.68 5.82
CA ILE A 15 33.43 -6.67 5.43
C ILE A 15 33.29 -5.81 6.67
N LYS A 16 33.91 -4.62 6.66
CA LYS A 16 33.59 -3.57 7.61
C LYS A 16 32.07 -3.38 7.54
N GLN A 17 31.36 -3.81 8.59
CA GLN A 17 29.93 -3.68 8.76
C GLN A 17 29.57 -2.20 8.85
N THR A 18 29.42 -1.53 7.71
CA THR A 18 28.97 -0.14 7.65
C THR A 18 27.62 0.02 6.96
N ASN A 19 27.03 -1.06 6.44
CA ASN A 19 25.69 -1.05 5.87
C ASN A 19 24.77 -1.98 6.69
N PRO A 20 23.51 -1.59 6.93
CA PRO A 20 22.54 -2.45 7.60
C PRO A 20 22.41 -3.76 6.83
N GLN A 21 22.54 -4.88 7.54
CA GLN A 21 22.49 -6.19 6.93
C GLN A 21 21.07 -6.50 6.47
N GLN A 22 20.91 -6.84 5.19
CA GLN A 22 19.61 -7.29 4.69
C GLN A 22 19.36 -8.73 5.12
N HIS A 23 18.24 -8.95 5.80
CA HIS A 23 17.76 -10.25 6.22
C HIS A 23 16.58 -10.70 5.36
N TYR A 24 16.45 -12.02 5.17
CA TYR A 24 15.31 -12.62 4.50
C TYR A 24 14.60 -13.57 5.46
N TYR A 25 13.27 -13.53 5.48
CA TYR A 25 12.49 -14.37 6.39
C TYR A 25 11.11 -14.74 5.81
N THR A 26 10.51 -15.74 6.43
CA THR A 26 9.09 -16.09 6.37
C THR A 26 8.55 -16.04 7.80
N PHE A 27 7.22 -16.05 7.98
CA PHE A 27 6.63 -16.04 9.33
C PHE A 27 7.09 -17.21 10.22
N ASN A 28 7.48 -18.34 9.60
CA ASN A 28 8.00 -19.53 10.30
C ASN A 28 9.50 -19.41 10.66
N THR A 29 10.17 -18.32 10.29
CA THR A 29 11.62 -18.12 10.49
C THR A 29 11.95 -16.78 11.14
N VAL A 30 10.96 -16.09 11.71
CA VAL A 30 11.16 -14.82 12.45
C VAL A 30 12.08 -15.01 13.65
N GLY A 31 12.02 -16.15 14.33
CA GLY A 31 12.95 -16.46 15.43
C GLY A 31 14.41 -16.52 14.97
N SER A 32 14.67 -17.01 13.76
CA SER A 32 16.02 -17.01 13.16
C SER A 32 16.46 -15.59 12.76
N LEU A 33 15.54 -14.78 12.26
CA LEU A 33 15.78 -13.34 12.01
C LEU A 33 16.21 -12.63 13.31
N PHE A 34 15.45 -12.79 14.39
CA PHE A 34 15.79 -12.16 15.68
C PHE A 34 17.09 -12.67 16.27
N HIS A 35 17.38 -13.97 16.16
CA HIS A 35 18.67 -14.53 16.58
C HIS A 35 19.82 -13.88 15.81
N ASN A 36 19.72 -13.78 14.49
CA ASN A 36 20.80 -13.27 13.64
C ASN A 36 21.05 -11.77 13.84
N THR A 37 20.02 -11.02 14.22
CA THR A 37 20.11 -9.57 14.49
C THR A 37 20.56 -9.25 15.92
N LEU A 38 20.66 -10.24 16.80
CA LEU A 38 21.16 -10.13 18.17
C LEU A 38 22.54 -10.77 18.38
N SER A 39 22.84 -11.81 17.60
CA SER A 39 24.12 -12.53 17.64
C SER A 39 25.25 -11.69 16.99
N PRO A 40 26.49 -11.72 17.52
CA PRO A 40 26.98 -12.56 18.64
C PRO A 40 26.76 -11.93 20.02
N HIS A 41 26.17 -10.74 20.12
CA HIS A 41 26.11 -9.95 21.36
C HIS A 41 25.25 -10.60 22.45
N VAL A 42 24.11 -11.17 22.06
CA VAL A 42 23.23 -11.93 22.95
C VAL A 42 22.73 -13.18 22.24
N ILE A 43 22.96 -14.34 22.86
CA ILE A 43 22.57 -15.64 22.29
C ILE A 43 21.26 -16.11 22.94
N ILE A 44 20.14 -15.91 22.25
CA ILE A 44 18.84 -16.49 22.59
C ILE A 44 18.48 -17.49 21.51
N ARG A 45 18.10 -18.72 21.89
CA ARG A 45 17.77 -19.78 20.92
C ARG A 45 16.66 -19.32 19.95
N PRO A 46 16.82 -19.51 18.62
CA PRO A 46 15.85 -19.05 17.63
C PRO A 46 14.47 -19.70 17.81
N GLU A 47 14.38 -20.91 18.34
CA GLU A 47 13.10 -21.59 18.61
C GLU A 47 12.29 -20.84 19.68
N VAL A 48 12.95 -20.33 20.72
CA VAL A 48 12.28 -19.56 21.78
C VAL A 48 11.72 -18.27 21.20
N LEU A 49 12.54 -17.56 20.42
CA LEU A 49 12.14 -16.32 19.74
C LEU A 49 11.00 -16.55 18.74
N GLN A 50 11.01 -17.68 18.02
CA GLN A 50 9.93 -18.07 17.12
C GLN A 50 8.62 -18.32 17.90
N THR A 51 8.67 -19.06 19.01
CA THR A 51 7.49 -19.32 19.85
C THR A 51 6.93 -18.03 20.47
N ASP A 52 7.76 -17.02 20.77
CA ASP A 52 7.28 -15.72 21.25
C ASP A 52 6.67 -14.87 20.14
N PHE A 53 7.22 -14.93 18.94
CA PHE A 53 6.64 -14.30 17.76
C PHE A 53 5.25 -14.87 17.47
N GLU A 54 5.13 -16.20 17.40
CA GLU A 54 3.84 -16.88 17.14
C GLU A 54 2.80 -16.52 18.20
N TYR A 55 3.19 -16.52 19.48
CA TYR A 55 2.33 -16.07 20.57
C TYR A 55 1.83 -14.63 20.37
N THR A 56 2.71 -13.72 19.97
CA THR A 56 2.37 -12.31 19.72
C THR A 56 1.45 -12.16 18.51
N PHE A 57 1.76 -12.87 17.44
CA PHE A 57 0.97 -12.86 16.20
C PHE A 57 -0.45 -13.37 16.44
N ASP A 58 -0.59 -14.50 17.15
CA ASP A 58 -1.88 -15.11 17.50
C ASP A 58 -2.73 -14.24 18.43
N LEU A 59 -2.09 -13.35 19.22
CA LEU A 59 -2.80 -12.37 20.05
C LEU A 59 -3.31 -11.18 19.24
N ILE A 60 -2.53 -10.67 18.28
CA ILE A 60 -2.86 -9.46 17.52
C ILE A 60 -3.86 -9.76 16.41
N ARG A 61 -3.58 -10.78 15.59
CA ARG A 61 -4.31 -11.03 14.34
C ARG A 61 -5.84 -11.15 14.49
N PRO A 62 -6.39 -11.91 15.46
CA PRO A 62 -7.84 -12.02 15.60
C PRO A 62 -8.48 -10.79 16.27
N ARG A 63 -7.69 -9.87 16.83
CA ARG A 63 -8.19 -8.70 17.57
C ARG A 63 -8.15 -7.40 16.78
N LEU A 64 -7.38 -7.35 15.70
CA LEU A 64 -7.23 -6.17 14.87
C LEU A 64 -7.89 -6.37 13.51
N GLN A 65 -8.94 -5.59 13.25
CA GLN A 65 -9.54 -5.47 11.93
C GLN A 65 -9.04 -4.19 11.26
N VAL A 66 -8.57 -4.30 10.02
CA VAL A 66 -8.15 -3.18 9.19
C VAL A 66 -9.20 -2.93 8.11
N SER A 67 -9.52 -1.67 7.86
CA SER A 67 -10.36 -1.28 6.71
C SER A 67 -9.82 -0.05 5.99
N TYR A 68 -9.83 -0.07 4.66
CA TYR A 68 -9.37 1.06 3.85
C TYR A 68 -10.56 1.92 3.44
N ARG A 69 -10.48 3.23 3.71
CA ARG A 69 -11.55 4.18 3.39
C ARG A 69 -10.96 5.46 2.84
N VAL A 70 -11.63 6.03 1.84
CA VAL A 70 -11.32 7.38 1.37
C VAL A 70 -11.85 8.39 2.39
N GLN A 71 -11.00 9.28 2.87
CA GLN A 71 -11.37 10.37 3.77
C GLN A 71 -10.92 11.71 3.18
N GLU A 72 -11.73 12.74 3.38
CA GLU A 72 -11.41 14.10 2.95
C GLU A 72 -10.55 14.80 4.01
N TYR A 73 -9.39 15.32 3.59
CA TYR A 73 -8.45 16.06 4.41
C TYR A 73 -7.94 17.27 3.64
N ASP A 74 -8.12 18.48 4.16
CA ASP A 74 -7.67 19.74 3.55
C ASP A 74 -8.02 19.87 2.05
N ARG A 75 -9.29 19.57 1.69
CA ARG A 75 -9.84 19.58 0.32
C ARG A 75 -9.19 18.56 -0.63
N ARG A 76 -8.48 17.56 -0.11
CA ARG A 76 -7.96 16.41 -0.86
C ARG A 76 -8.57 15.13 -0.29
N GLU A 77 -8.85 14.18 -1.17
CA GLU A 77 -9.25 12.84 -0.74
C GLU A 77 -8.00 11.96 -0.60
N GLU A 78 -7.85 11.30 0.54
CA GLU A 78 -6.76 10.35 0.81
C GLU A 78 -7.32 8.98 1.17
N LEU A 79 -6.72 7.92 0.61
CA LEU A 79 -7.01 6.56 1.08
C LEU A 79 -6.31 6.34 2.42
N ARG A 80 -7.08 5.94 3.44
CA ARG A 80 -6.56 5.69 4.80
C ARG A 80 -6.94 4.30 5.29
N ALA A 81 -5.98 3.60 5.90
CA ALA A 81 -6.23 2.43 6.72
C ALA A 81 -6.79 2.87 8.07
N THR A 82 -7.87 2.24 8.50
CA THR A 82 -8.54 2.47 9.78
C THR A 82 -8.53 1.18 10.59
N PHE A 83 -8.35 1.31 11.91
CA PHE A 83 -8.09 0.20 12.80
C PHE A 83 -9.24 0.03 13.79
N ASN A 84 -9.79 -1.18 13.86
CA ASN A 84 -10.80 -1.53 14.84
C ASN A 84 -10.29 -2.66 15.73
N TRP A 85 -10.14 -2.35 17.01
CA TRP A 85 -9.63 -3.25 18.03
C TRP A 85 -10.76 -3.90 18.81
N SER A 86 -10.74 -5.24 18.89
CA SER A 86 -11.62 -5.95 19.81
C SER A 86 -11.16 -5.79 21.26
N LYS A 87 -12.13 -5.74 22.18
CA LYS A 87 -11.87 -5.53 23.60
C LYS A 87 -10.95 -6.63 24.15
N PRO A 88 -9.95 -6.27 24.98
CA PRO A 88 -9.13 -7.28 25.64
C PRO A 88 -9.99 -8.17 26.54
N THR A 89 -9.71 -9.47 26.52
CA THR A 89 -10.47 -10.48 27.26
C THR A 89 -10.05 -10.63 28.72
N LYS A 90 -8.90 -10.07 29.10
CA LYS A 90 -8.32 -10.17 30.44
C LYS A 90 -7.87 -8.81 30.95
N SER A 91 -7.91 -8.64 32.27
CA SER A 91 -7.33 -7.48 32.94
C SER A 91 -5.82 -7.40 32.65
N PRO A 92 -5.29 -6.21 32.37
CA PRO A 92 -3.89 -6.04 31.99
C PRO A 92 -2.98 -6.30 33.20
N GLU A 93 -1.90 -7.07 32.98
CA GLU A 93 -0.90 -7.28 34.03
C GLU A 93 -0.10 -5.99 34.29
N PRO A 94 0.19 -5.61 35.55
CA PRO A 94 0.82 -4.31 35.84
C PRO A 94 2.20 -4.14 35.20
N ILE A 95 3.06 -5.16 35.25
CA ILE A 95 4.41 -5.10 34.67
C ILE A 95 4.32 -5.05 33.14
N ALA A 96 3.48 -5.89 32.53
CA ALA A 96 3.27 -5.91 31.09
C ALA A 96 2.73 -4.57 30.57
N SER A 97 1.82 -3.93 31.31
CA SER A 97 1.32 -2.58 30.99
C SER A 97 2.43 -1.55 30.97
N ARG A 98 3.33 -1.60 31.95
CA ARG A 98 4.48 -0.70 32.02
C ARG A 98 5.47 -0.93 30.89
N LEU A 99 5.71 -2.19 30.50
CA LEU A 99 6.55 -2.53 29.35
C LEU A 99 5.93 -2.02 28.04
N ALA A 100 4.63 -2.24 27.83
CA ALA A 100 3.92 -1.78 26.64
C ALA A 100 3.99 -0.26 26.48
N GLY A 101 3.78 0.48 27.58
CA GLY A 101 3.79 1.94 27.57
C GLY A 101 5.14 2.61 27.30
N ILE A 102 6.23 1.86 27.18
CA ILE A 102 7.56 2.42 26.85
C ILE A 102 7.59 2.91 25.40
N TYR A 103 7.21 2.06 24.46
CA TYR A 103 7.20 2.39 23.02
C TYR A 103 5.81 2.67 22.47
N PHE A 104 4.76 2.22 23.17
CA PHE A 104 3.40 2.25 22.67
C PHE A 104 2.43 2.89 23.67
N PRO A 105 2.63 4.15 24.07
CA PRO A 105 1.74 4.81 25.03
C PRO A 105 0.27 4.88 24.56
N LEU A 106 0.02 4.96 23.25
CA LEU A 106 -1.34 5.02 22.69
C LEU A 106 -1.96 3.64 22.50
N LEU A 107 -1.17 2.65 22.08
CA LEU A 107 -1.64 1.28 21.85
C LEU A 107 -1.54 0.37 23.07
N ALA A 108 -0.99 0.86 24.19
CA ALA A 108 -0.61 0.04 25.35
C ALA A 108 -1.72 -0.96 25.71
N GLU A 109 -2.95 -0.48 25.89
CA GLU A 109 -4.11 -1.30 26.29
C GLU A 109 -4.43 -2.46 25.33
N HIS A 110 -4.10 -2.33 24.05
CA HIS A 110 -4.35 -3.34 23.05
C HIS A 110 -3.27 -4.42 23.05
N ILE A 111 -2.01 -4.02 23.24
CA ILE A 111 -0.84 -4.90 23.08
C ILE A 111 -0.25 -5.41 24.39
N VAL A 112 -0.71 -4.95 25.57
CA VAL A 112 -0.27 -5.45 26.89
C VAL A 112 -0.10 -6.98 26.92
N PRO A 113 -1.06 -7.79 26.42
CA PRO A 113 -0.95 -9.25 26.50
C PRO A 113 0.30 -9.84 25.83
N CYS A 114 0.86 -9.16 24.82
CA CYS A 114 2.05 -9.61 24.11
C CYS A 114 3.30 -9.59 25.00
N TYR A 115 3.33 -8.73 26.03
CA TYR A 115 4.44 -8.61 26.97
C TYR A 115 4.36 -9.57 28.15
N ASN A 116 3.25 -10.28 28.36
CA ASN A 116 3.04 -11.15 29.53
C ASN A 116 4.13 -12.21 29.70
N ARG A 117 4.64 -12.80 28.61
CA ARG A 117 5.68 -13.84 28.68
C ARG A 117 7.04 -13.34 29.15
N ILE A 118 7.28 -12.03 29.07
CA ILE A 118 8.54 -11.40 29.51
C ILE A 118 8.33 -10.46 30.70
N ALA A 119 7.11 -10.38 31.25
CA ALA A 119 6.77 -9.49 32.34
C ALA A 119 7.48 -9.93 33.63
N SER A 120 8.60 -9.27 33.93
CA SER A 120 9.35 -9.47 35.17
C SER A 120 9.94 -8.14 35.66
N GLU A 121 10.08 -8.00 36.98
CA GLU A 121 10.70 -6.81 37.58
C GLU A 121 12.15 -6.62 37.11
N LYS A 122 12.87 -7.71 36.83
CA LYS A 122 14.23 -7.67 36.29
C LYS A 122 14.26 -7.00 34.92
N ILE A 123 13.40 -7.44 33.98
CA ILE A 123 13.34 -6.86 32.63
C ILE A 123 12.86 -5.41 32.71
N LEU A 124 11.80 -5.15 33.47
CA LEU A 124 11.27 -3.80 33.66
C LEU A 124 12.33 -2.85 34.21
N GLY A 125 13.09 -3.28 35.23
CA GLY A 125 14.19 -2.52 35.79
C GLY A 125 15.30 -2.22 34.78
N HIS A 126 15.56 -3.11 33.82
CA HIS A 126 16.55 -2.84 32.77
C HIS A 126 16.03 -1.81 31.75
N VAL A 127 14.77 -1.91 31.32
CA VAL A 127 14.26 -1.10 30.19
C VAL A 127 13.73 0.28 30.59
N LEU A 128 13.42 0.50 31.87
CA LEU A 128 13.02 1.82 32.37
C LEU A 128 14.19 2.81 32.45
N HIS A 129 15.42 2.31 32.58
CA HIS A 129 16.61 3.15 32.54
C HIS A 129 17.02 3.36 31.09
N SER A 130 16.94 4.60 30.60
CA SER A 130 17.23 4.92 29.20
C SER A 130 18.59 4.39 28.76
N ASP A 131 19.66 4.65 29.53
CA ASP A 131 21.02 4.22 29.20
C ASP A 131 21.15 2.70 29.01
N LYS A 132 20.40 1.92 29.79
CA LYS A 132 20.38 0.45 29.68
C LYS A 132 19.49 -0.03 28.53
N ARG A 133 18.42 0.70 28.23
CA ARG A 133 17.51 0.38 27.12
C ARG A 133 18.15 0.71 25.77
N THR A 134 18.89 1.82 25.69
CA THR A 134 19.59 2.29 24.49
C THR A 134 20.93 1.59 24.28
N ALA A 135 21.40 0.82 25.26
CA ALA A 135 22.65 0.08 25.22
C ALA A 135 22.81 -0.63 23.86
N ASP A 136 23.88 -0.30 23.14
CA ASP A 136 24.17 -0.90 21.85
C ASP A 136 25.01 -2.18 22.02
N GLY A 137 24.92 -3.12 21.07
CA GLY A 137 25.69 -4.37 21.16
C GLY A 137 27.20 -4.20 21.01
N LEU A 138 27.68 -3.09 20.44
CA LEU A 138 29.08 -2.88 20.06
C LEU A 138 29.91 -2.18 21.15
N ASN A 139 29.28 -1.32 21.93
CA ASN A 139 29.87 -0.38 22.88
C ASN A 139 29.35 -0.59 24.31
N ASP A 140 28.17 -1.20 24.49
CA ASP A 140 27.54 -1.41 25.79
C ASP A 140 27.24 -2.90 26.10
N GLU A 141 27.03 -3.22 27.38
CA GLU A 141 26.57 -4.56 27.79
C GLU A 141 25.07 -4.74 27.48
N LEU A 142 24.73 -5.11 26.24
CA LEU A 142 23.37 -5.51 25.87
C LEU A 142 22.95 -6.76 26.65
N THR A 143 22.06 -6.58 27.64
CA THR A 143 21.60 -7.71 28.46
C THR A 143 20.55 -8.56 27.76
N GLU A 144 20.46 -9.85 28.12
CA GLU A 144 19.41 -10.74 27.64
C GLU A 144 17.99 -10.17 27.88
N GLY A 145 17.76 -9.51 29.01
CA GLY A 145 16.47 -8.90 29.31
C GLY A 145 16.06 -7.79 28.33
N VAL A 146 17.01 -6.96 27.90
CA VAL A 146 16.78 -5.90 26.90
C VAL A 146 16.59 -6.52 25.52
N ALA A 147 17.41 -7.52 25.15
CA ALA A 147 17.25 -8.25 23.89
C ALA A 147 15.87 -8.94 23.78
N ARG A 148 15.40 -9.58 24.86
CA ARG A 148 14.05 -10.15 24.95
C ARG A 148 12.98 -9.08 24.75
N PHE A 149 13.08 -7.95 25.45
CA PHE A 149 12.17 -6.82 25.28
C PHE A 149 12.13 -6.32 23.83
N ARG A 150 13.29 -6.02 23.23
CA ARG A 150 13.42 -5.58 21.84
C ARG A 150 12.82 -6.59 20.85
N SER A 151 13.09 -7.88 21.03
CA SER A 151 12.52 -8.94 20.18
C SER A 151 10.99 -9.05 20.31
N THR A 152 10.43 -8.87 21.51
CA THR A 152 8.97 -8.83 21.71
C THR A 152 8.37 -7.58 21.07
N THR A 153 8.99 -6.41 21.22
CA THR A 153 8.58 -5.17 20.55
C THR A 153 8.60 -5.32 19.03
N ALA A 154 9.66 -5.88 18.46
CA ALA A 154 9.76 -6.19 17.04
C ALA A 154 8.68 -7.16 16.57
N ALA A 155 8.39 -8.22 17.34
CA ALA A 155 7.31 -9.15 17.04
C ALA A 155 5.94 -8.47 16.97
N ILE A 156 5.67 -7.51 17.87
CA ILE A 156 4.45 -6.70 17.86
C ILE A 156 4.40 -5.86 16.58
N VAL A 157 5.48 -5.16 16.23
CA VAL A 157 5.56 -4.34 15.01
C VAL A 157 5.31 -5.19 13.76
N ILE A 158 6.02 -6.31 13.59
CA ILE A 158 5.85 -7.21 12.44
C ILE A 158 4.39 -7.70 12.35
N SER A 159 3.80 -8.07 13.50
CA SER A 159 2.42 -8.57 13.55
C SER A 159 1.40 -7.48 13.19
N LEU A 160 1.55 -6.26 13.73
CA LEU A 160 0.69 -5.12 13.41
C LEU A 160 0.77 -4.75 11.93
N VAL A 161 1.98 -4.54 11.42
CA VAL A 161 2.23 -4.12 10.04
C VAL A 161 1.74 -5.16 9.05
N SER A 162 1.89 -6.44 9.34
CA SER A 162 1.33 -7.50 8.49
C SER A 162 -0.19 -7.46 8.37
N CYS A 163 -0.91 -6.88 9.34
CA CYS A 163 -2.37 -6.74 9.26
C CYS A 163 -2.82 -5.72 8.21
N LEU A 164 -1.91 -4.89 7.69
CA LEU A 164 -2.22 -3.95 6.59
C LEU A 164 -2.41 -4.67 5.24
N SER A 165 -1.96 -5.92 5.14
CA SER A 165 -1.91 -6.68 3.89
C SER A 165 -2.85 -7.89 3.91
N SER A 166 -3.05 -8.49 2.74
CA SER A 166 -3.92 -9.66 2.59
C SER A 166 -3.49 -10.86 3.45
N THR A 167 -4.42 -11.78 3.71
CA THR A 167 -4.16 -12.99 4.50
C THR A 167 -3.08 -13.91 3.91
N GLU A 168 -2.89 -13.85 2.59
CA GLU A 168 -1.86 -14.60 1.86
C GLU A 168 -0.46 -14.01 2.04
N PHE A 169 -0.34 -12.76 2.51
CA PHE A 169 0.94 -12.08 2.68
C PHE A 169 1.90 -12.84 3.62
N LYS A 170 1.37 -13.54 4.64
CA LYS A 170 2.19 -14.37 5.53
C LYS A 170 2.90 -15.53 4.83
N THR A 171 2.43 -15.93 3.64
CA THR A 171 2.93 -17.09 2.89
C THR A 171 4.09 -16.74 1.97
N VAL A 172 4.31 -15.45 1.70
CA VAL A 172 5.41 -15.01 0.84
C VAL A 172 6.71 -14.83 1.64
N ARG A 173 7.83 -14.79 0.93
CA ARG A 173 9.13 -14.49 1.52
C ARG A 173 9.34 -12.99 1.58
N HIS A 174 9.80 -12.51 2.72
CA HIS A 174 10.05 -11.11 3.02
C HIS A 174 11.54 -10.79 3.13
N SER A 175 11.85 -9.51 3.08
CA SER A 175 13.15 -8.96 3.47
C SER A 175 13.01 -7.82 4.48
N THR A 176 14.03 -7.61 5.31
CA THR A 176 14.06 -6.52 6.28
C THR A 176 15.49 -6.05 6.54
N LEU A 177 15.63 -4.79 6.97
CA LEU A 177 16.87 -4.22 7.50
C LEU A 177 16.83 -4.08 9.04
N LEU A 178 15.87 -4.75 9.68
CA LEU A 178 15.69 -4.75 11.11
C LEU A 178 16.98 -5.16 11.83
N GLU A 179 17.39 -4.34 12.80
CA GLU A 179 18.56 -4.55 13.66
C GLU A 179 18.13 -4.40 15.12
N LEU A 180 18.39 -5.41 15.97
CA LEU A 180 17.97 -5.41 17.38
C LEU A 180 19.11 -5.13 18.37
N THR A 181 20.35 -5.05 17.89
CA THR A 181 21.53 -4.62 18.67
C THR A 181 21.46 -3.14 19.03
N SER A 182 20.71 -2.33 18.29
CA SER A 182 20.46 -0.91 18.56
C SER A 182 18.98 -0.60 18.80
N GLU A 183 18.68 0.47 19.55
CA GLU A 183 17.32 0.99 19.77
C GLU A 183 16.81 1.86 18.61
N TYR A 184 17.70 2.45 17.79
CA TYR A 184 17.33 3.48 16.81
C TYR A 184 16.18 3.06 15.89
N TRP A 185 16.29 1.89 15.28
CA TRP A 185 15.26 1.38 14.37
C TRP A 185 13.93 1.15 15.08
N LEU A 186 13.97 0.60 16.31
CA LEU A 186 12.77 0.32 17.09
C LEU A 186 12.07 1.59 17.56
N GLU A 187 12.82 2.59 18.02
CA GLU A 187 12.23 3.82 18.54
C GLU A 187 11.40 4.54 17.48
N ASP A 188 11.95 4.75 16.29
CA ASP A 188 11.24 5.48 15.24
C ASP A 188 10.07 4.68 14.66
N ILE A 189 10.25 3.38 14.38
CA ILE A 189 9.16 2.58 13.82
C ILE A 189 8.01 2.40 14.83
N CYS A 190 8.33 2.26 16.12
CA CYS A 190 7.29 2.16 17.15
C CYS A 190 6.50 3.45 17.29
N LYS A 191 7.12 4.63 17.15
CA LYS A 191 6.39 5.92 17.15
C LYS A 191 5.37 5.99 16.01
N THR A 192 5.75 5.60 14.80
CA THR A 192 4.83 5.58 13.66
C THR A 192 3.71 4.58 13.86
N VAL A 193 4.04 3.38 14.34
CA VAL A 193 3.05 2.32 14.60
C VAL A 193 2.09 2.73 15.71
N ASP A 194 2.58 3.27 16.82
CA ASP A 194 1.77 3.71 17.97
C ASP A 194 0.74 4.77 17.56
N HIS A 195 1.20 5.81 16.87
CA HIS A 195 0.32 6.88 16.39
C HIS A 195 -0.66 6.37 15.32
N GLY A 196 -0.16 5.60 14.35
CA GLY A 196 -0.92 5.13 13.22
C GLY A 196 -2.04 4.15 13.59
N PHE A 197 -1.70 3.10 14.32
CA PHE A 197 -2.65 2.04 14.66
C PHE A 197 -3.62 2.42 15.78
N CYS A 198 -3.39 3.52 16.49
CA CYS A 198 -4.35 4.07 17.47
C CYS A 198 -5.54 4.75 16.77
N SER A 199 -5.39 5.18 15.52
CA SER A 199 -6.43 5.94 14.80
C SER A 199 -6.57 5.50 13.34
N SER A 200 -5.71 6.03 12.49
CA SER A 200 -5.66 5.75 11.06
C SER A 200 -4.26 6.02 10.50
N LEU A 201 -3.94 5.34 9.41
CA LEU A 201 -2.73 5.55 8.62
C LEU A 201 -3.12 5.97 7.21
N ASN A 202 -2.47 7.00 6.65
CA ASN A 202 -2.62 7.25 5.23
C ASN A 202 -1.95 6.12 4.42
N LEU A 203 -2.31 5.98 3.15
CA LEU A 203 -1.79 4.91 2.30
C LEU A 203 -0.26 4.97 2.15
N LYS A 204 0.33 6.17 2.11
CA LYS A 204 1.79 6.35 2.01
C LYS A 204 2.51 5.75 3.22
N ASP A 205 2.01 6.04 4.42
CA ASP A 205 2.56 5.49 5.67
C ASP A 205 2.34 3.98 5.76
N ALA A 206 1.19 3.48 5.30
CA ALA A 206 0.92 2.03 5.26
C ALA A 206 1.88 1.28 4.32
N VAL A 207 2.12 1.82 3.11
CA VAL A 207 3.12 1.31 2.14
C VAL A 207 4.50 1.29 2.78
N TYR A 208 4.86 2.36 3.46
CA TYR A 208 6.18 2.50 4.04
C TYR A 208 6.43 1.56 5.21
N LEU A 209 5.47 1.41 6.12
CA LEU A 209 5.58 0.43 7.19
C LEU A 209 5.75 -0.99 6.63
N LEU A 210 4.94 -1.35 5.63
CA LEU A 210 5.08 -2.65 4.95
C LEU A 210 6.44 -2.77 4.27
N ALA A 211 6.93 -1.73 3.60
CA ALA A 211 8.24 -1.73 2.94
C ALA A 211 9.39 -1.91 3.93
N ALA A 212 9.40 -1.14 5.02
CA ALA A 212 10.44 -1.17 6.04
C ALA A 212 10.53 -2.55 6.71
N ILE A 213 9.37 -3.18 6.96
CA ILE A 213 9.32 -4.48 7.62
C ILE A 213 9.52 -5.65 6.65
N HIS A 214 8.88 -5.60 5.47
CA HIS A 214 8.70 -6.78 4.63
C HIS A 214 9.40 -6.72 3.28
N ALA A 215 9.93 -5.56 2.87
CA ALA A 215 10.72 -5.39 1.66
C ALA A 215 12.18 -5.01 1.91
N GLY A 216 12.56 -4.64 3.15
CA GLY A 216 13.89 -4.13 3.44
C GLY A 216 14.11 -2.74 2.86
N GLY A 217 13.05 -1.93 2.81
CA GLY A 217 13.16 -0.49 2.60
C GLY A 217 13.89 0.14 3.79
N GLU A 218 14.78 1.09 3.52
CA GLU A 218 15.39 1.88 4.59
C GLU A 218 14.30 2.73 5.25
N TYR A 219 14.27 2.68 6.58
CA TYR A 219 13.42 3.54 7.37
C TYR A 219 14.19 4.86 7.56
N GLU A 220 13.97 5.85 6.69
CA GLU A 220 14.52 7.21 6.86
C GLU A 220 13.40 8.21 7.15
N LYS A 221 13.62 9.05 8.15
CA LYS A 221 12.67 10.08 8.60
C LYS A 221 12.48 11.19 7.55
N ASP A 222 13.45 11.38 6.66
CA ASP A 222 13.48 12.38 5.60
C ASP A 222 13.38 11.74 4.20
N TRP A 223 12.13 11.54 3.77
CA TRP A 223 11.72 11.03 2.47
C TRP A 223 12.39 11.69 1.24
N GLY A 224 12.86 12.93 1.40
CA GLY A 224 13.50 13.69 0.32
C GLY A 224 14.86 13.14 -0.12
N ASN A 225 15.47 12.25 0.67
CA ASN A 225 16.84 11.75 0.45
C ASN A 225 16.94 10.24 0.21
N LEU A 226 15.81 9.52 0.07
CA LEU A 226 15.86 8.10 -0.30
C LEU A 226 16.64 7.92 -1.61
N SER A 227 17.54 6.95 -1.64
CA SER A 227 18.31 6.66 -2.85
C SER A 227 17.33 6.39 -4.01
N ASN A 228 17.65 6.94 -5.19
CA ASN A 228 16.84 6.73 -6.39
C ASN A 228 16.59 5.24 -6.67
N SER A 229 17.28 4.25 -6.12
CA SER A 229 16.95 2.83 -6.31
C SER A 229 15.76 2.32 -5.49
N GLN A 230 15.50 2.85 -4.29
CA GLN A 230 14.51 2.29 -3.34
C GLN A 230 13.06 2.67 -3.68
N ASN A 231 12.86 3.76 -4.41
CA ASN A 231 11.53 4.18 -4.84
C ASN A 231 11.09 3.48 -6.14
N VAL A 232 11.61 2.29 -6.53
CA VAL A 232 11.34 1.65 -7.85
C VAL A 232 10.30 0.54 -7.66
N ILE A 233 9.26 0.50 -8.49
CA ILE A 233 8.25 -0.57 -8.50
C ILE A 233 8.86 -1.81 -9.12
N CYS A 234 8.61 -2.95 -8.48
CA CYS A 234 9.23 -4.24 -8.80
C CYS A 234 10.74 -4.31 -8.53
N TRP A 235 11.36 -3.28 -7.93
CA TRP A 235 12.62 -3.52 -7.24
C TRP A 235 12.33 -4.43 -6.06
N ARG A 236 13.04 -5.55 -5.98
CA ARG A 236 12.77 -6.61 -5.00
C ARG A 236 12.80 -6.09 -3.55
N ASN A 237 13.52 -5.00 -3.32
CA ASN A 237 13.64 -4.32 -2.03
C ASN A 237 13.11 -2.87 -2.05
N GLY A 238 12.28 -2.52 -3.04
CA GLY A 238 11.76 -1.16 -3.21
C GLY A 238 10.47 -0.96 -2.45
N MET A 239 10.21 0.25 -1.95
CA MET A 239 9.09 0.49 -1.03
C MET A 239 7.71 0.18 -1.64
N TYR A 240 7.57 0.31 -2.95
CA TYR A 240 6.31 0.08 -3.65
C TYR A 240 6.12 -1.39 -4.08
N CYS A 241 7.07 -2.30 -3.82
CA CYS A 241 6.88 -3.71 -4.14
C CYS A 241 5.77 -4.37 -3.29
N VAL A 242 5.34 -3.72 -2.21
CA VAL A 242 4.26 -4.17 -1.31
C VAL A 242 2.87 -3.72 -1.77
N LEU A 243 2.77 -2.85 -2.77
CA LEU A 243 1.48 -2.35 -3.28
C LEU A 243 0.52 -3.46 -3.69
N PRO A 244 0.92 -4.51 -4.44
CA PRO A 244 -0.01 -5.58 -4.78
C PRO A 244 -0.65 -6.24 -3.55
N SER A 245 0.11 -6.41 -2.47
CA SER A 245 -0.39 -7.04 -1.24
C SER A 245 -1.34 -6.15 -0.44
N LEU A 246 -1.17 -4.83 -0.51
CA LEU A 246 -2.14 -3.85 0.01
C LEU A 246 -3.44 -3.88 -0.80
N LEU A 247 -3.33 -3.96 -2.13
CA LEU A 247 -4.47 -3.87 -3.04
C LEU A 247 -5.38 -5.08 -2.98
N LEU A 248 -4.81 -6.28 -2.82
CA LEU A 248 -5.60 -7.49 -2.63
C LEU A 248 -6.44 -7.43 -1.34
N ASP A 249 -5.99 -6.71 -0.31
CA ASP A 249 -6.78 -6.51 0.92
C ASP A 249 -7.90 -5.47 0.73
N ILE A 250 -7.66 -4.44 -0.09
CA ILE A 250 -8.68 -3.47 -0.49
C ILE A 250 -9.80 -4.16 -1.29
N GLU A 251 -9.45 -5.07 -2.22
CA GLU A 251 -10.43 -5.83 -3.01
C GLU A 251 -11.18 -6.89 -2.20
N ALA A 252 -10.56 -7.47 -1.15
CA ALA A 252 -11.22 -8.43 -0.27
C ALA A 252 -12.41 -7.82 0.51
N MET A 253 -12.58 -6.49 0.48
CA MET A 253 -13.78 -5.83 1.01
C MET A 253 -15.00 -5.92 0.10
N HIS A 254 -14.87 -6.07 -1.22
CA HIS A 254 -16.01 -6.35 -2.12
C HIS A 254 -15.53 -6.99 -3.44
N TYR A 255 -15.98 -8.22 -3.69
CA TYR A 255 -15.69 -9.11 -4.83
C TYR A 255 -15.45 -8.41 -6.18
N PHE A 256 -14.19 -8.40 -6.63
CA PHE A 256 -13.82 -8.37 -8.06
C PHE A 256 -13.68 -9.81 -8.59
N PRO A 257 -14.21 -10.15 -9.79
CA PRO A 257 -13.79 -11.36 -10.47
C PRO A 257 -12.34 -11.20 -10.94
N THR A 258 -11.52 -12.19 -10.61
CA THR A 258 -10.16 -12.40 -11.05
C THR A 258 -10.02 -12.33 -12.58
N ALA A 259 -9.66 -11.15 -13.10
CA ALA A 259 -9.22 -10.97 -14.48
C ALA A 259 -7.87 -10.23 -14.59
N PHE A 260 -7.12 -10.12 -13.49
CA PHE A 260 -5.97 -9.22 -13.40
C PHE A 260 -4.61 -9.84 -13.81
N MET A 261 -4.54 -11.08 -14.32
CA MET A 261 -3.24 -11.72 -14.64
C MET A 261 -3.17 -12.53 -15.95
N ALA A 262 -4.00 -12.24 -16.96
CA ALA A 262 -3.83 -12.86 -18.28
C ALA A 262 -3.49 -11.81 -19.34
N SER A 263 -2.24 -11.86 -19.81
CA SER A 263 -1.79 -11.20 -21.03
C SER A 263 -2.71 -11.56 -22.20
N GLN A 264 -3.32 -10.55 -22.83
CA GLN A 264 -4.08 -10.73 -24.06
C GLN A 264 -3.15 -10.97 -25.25
N SER A 265 -3.44 -12.02 -26.01
CA SER A 265 -3.16 -12.07 -27.45
C SER A 265 -4.50 -12.13 -28.18
N HIS A 266 -4.97 -11.00 -28.70
CA HIS A 266 -6.11 -10.98 -29.61
C HIS A 266 -5.75 -10.25 -30.91
N SER A 267 -5.84 -11.01 -32.00
CA SER A 267 -5.89 -10.54 -33.38
C SER A 267 -7.28 -9.93 -33.64
N HIS A 268 -7.33 -8.63 -33.95
CA HIS A 268 -8.54 -7.97 -34.44
C HIS A 268 -8.75 -8.27 -35.93
N GLN A 269 -9.94 -8.76 -36.27
CA GLN A 269 -10.47 -8.77 -37.62
C GLN A 269 -11.71 -7.87 -37.62
N GLU A 270 -11.55 -6.65 -38.14
CA GLU A 270 -12.61 -5.63 -38.18
C GLU A 270 -13.62 -5.91 -39.30
N SER A 271 -14.92 -5.71 -39.01
CA SER A 271 -15.99 -5.72 -40.01
C SER A 271 -16.23 -4.30 -40.58
N PRO A 272 -16.58 -4.15 -41.87
CA PRO A 272 -16.56 -2.84 -42.54
C PRO A 272 -17.72 -1.88 -42.18
N ASP A 273 -18.75 -2.36 -41.48
CA ASP A 273 -20.00 -1.60 -41.30
C ASP A 273 -20.01 -0.67 -40.07
N GLN A 274 -18.97 -0.66 -39.23
CA GLN A 274 -18.86 0.24 -38.07
C GLN A 274 -18.10 1.55 -38.35
N GLN A 275 -17.40 1.67 -39.48
CA GLN A 275 -16.56 2.83 -39.78
C GLN A 275 -17.34 4.12 -40.06
N SER A 276 -18.63 4.04 -40.43
CA SER A 276 -19.42 5.21 -40.85
C SER A 276 -20.00 6.06 -39.69
N VAL A 277 -19.99 5.56 -38.46
CA VAL A 277 -20.47 6.29 -37.26
C VAL A 277 -19.31 6.85 -36.41
N ILE A 278 -18.09 6.33 -36.59
CA ILE A 278 -16.92 6.66 -35.75
C ILE A 278 -16.34 8.05 -36.05
N GLU A 279 -16.60 8.63 -37.23
CA GLU A 279 -16.10 9.97 -37.57
C GLU A 279 -16.92 11.13 -36.96
N MET A 280 -18.11 10.87 -36.39
CA MET A 280 -19.09 11.94 -36.16
C MET A 280 -18.98 12.75 -34.88
N ASN A 281 -18.13 12.47 -33.89
CA ASN A 281 -17.98 13.41 -32.75
C ASN A 281 -16.61 13.34 -32.05
N GLN A 282 -15.64 14.12 -32.53
CA GLN A 282 -14.40 14.39 -31.79
C GLN A 282 -14.58 15.44 -30.69
N SER A 283 -15.67 16.20 -30.70
CA SER A 283 -16.00 17.21 -29.70
C SER A 283 -16.90 16.60 -28.62
N PRO A 284 -16.74 16.93 -27.33
CA PRO A 284 -17.61 16.44 -26.27
C PRO A 284 -19.08 16.78 -26.53
N TRP A 285 -20.00 15.86 -26.21
CA TRP A 285 -21.43 16.05 -26.43
C TRP A 285 -22.25 15.47 -25.29
N ILE A 286 -23.37 16.12 -24.97
CA ILE A 286 -24.31 15.62 -23.96
C ILE A 286 -25.25 14.62 -24.62
N GLY A 287 -25.38 13.44 -24.04
CA GLY A 287 -26.34 12.46 -24.48
C GLY A 287 -26.17 11.14 -23.75
N LEU A 288 -26.64 10.08 -24.40
CA LEU A 288 -26.53 8.73 -23.90
C LEU A 288 -25.07 8.32 -23.74
N ALA A 289 -24.74 7.63 -22.65
CA ALA A 289 -23.38 7.12 -22.46
C ALA A 289 -23.01 6.16 -23.59
N HIS A 290 -21.95 6.50 -24.30
CA HIS A 290 -21.50 5.74 -25.46
C HIS A 290 -20.37 4.81 -25.05
N CYS A 291 -20.70 3.57 -24.68
CA CYS A 291 -19.69 2.56 -24.35
C CYS A 291 -18.99 2.08 -25.62
N SER A 292 -17.76 2.54 -25.84
CA SER A 292 -16.94 2.21 -27.01
C SER A 292 -15.48 2.06 -26.60
N PRO A 293 -14.68 1.26 -27.34
CA PRO A 293 -13.24 1.23 -27.16
C PRO A 293 -12.62 2.62 -27.39
N PRO A 294 -11.46 2.91 -26.78
CA PRO A 294 -10.80 4.19 -26.99
C PRO A 294 -10.38 4.37 -28.45
N ASN A 295 -10.66 5.53 -29.03
CA ASN A 295 -10.29 5.87 -30.40
C ASN A 295 -8.80 6.22 -30.60
N LYS A 296 -7.97 5.99 -29.57
CA LYS A 296 -6.52 6.17 -29.57
C LYS A 296 -5.91 5.05 -28.73
N LEU A 297 -4.86 4.40 -29.23
CA LEU A 297 -4.13 3.41 -28.44
C LEU A 297 -3.23 4.12 -27.42
N LEU A 298 -3.28 3.69 -26.16
CA LEU A 298 -2.42 4.19 -25.09
C LEU A 298 -1.43 3.10 -24.69
N HIS A 299 -0.15 3.47 -24.71
CA HIS A 299 0.89 2.68 -24.06
C HIS A 299 1.12 3.25 -22.66
N LEU A 300 0.95 2.40 -21.64
CA LEU A 300 1.25 2.75 -20.26
C LEU A 300 2.63 2.25 -19.89
N SER A 301 3.45 3.14 -19.35
CA SER A 301 4.79 2.82 -18.85
C SER A 301 4.90 3.25 -17.39
N ILE A 302 5.75 2.57 -16.63
CA ILE A 302 6.05 2.92 -15.24
C ILE A 302 7.36 3.69 -15.27
N GLU A 303 7.32 4.99 -14.97
CA GLU A 303 8.49 5.86 -15.08
C GLU A 303 8.67 6.72 -13.83
N ARG A 304 9.84 7.36 -13.73
CA ARG A 304 10.09 8.43 -12.77
C ARG A 304 10.38 9.72 -13.50
N PRO A 305 9.44 10.66 -13.54
CA PRO A 305 9.67 11.88 -14.26
C PRO A 305 10.66 12.75 -13.48
N LEU A 306 11.77 13.12 -14.12
CA LEU A 306 12.89 13.89 -13.54
C LEU A 306 12.50 15.28 -13.00
N HIS A 307 11.28 15.74 -13.24
CA HIS A 307 10.82 17.10 -12.97
C HIS A 307 9.80 17.20 -11.82
N TYR A 308 9.39 16.09 -11.20
CA TYR A 308 8.51 16.13 -10.02
C TYR A 308 9.33 16.19 -8.74
N SER A 309 8.91 17.06 -7.82
CA SER A 309 9.53 17.25 -6.50
C SER A 309 9.20 16.15 -5.50
N ASP A 310 8.17 15.34 -5.76
CA ASP A 310 7.83 14.16 -4.97
C ASP A 310 8.40 12.92 -5.70
N PRO A 311 9.16 12.04 -5.05
CA PRO A 311 9.90 10.94 -5.69
C PRO A 311 9.00 9.76 -6.12
N ASP A 312 7.78 10.04 -6.52
CA ASP A 312 6.78 9.05 -6.89
C ASP A 312 7.08 8.43 -8.25
N ILE A 313 6.92 7.12 -8.32
CA ILE A 313 6.80 6.42 -9.60
C ILE A 313 5.41 6.71 -10.15
N CYS A 314 5.38 7.11 -11.40
CA CYS A 314 4.15 7.45 -12.09
C CYS A 314 3.85 6.42 -13.18
N PHE A 315 2.57 6.29 -13.51
CA PHE A 315 2.18 5.82 -14.82
C PHE A 315 2.34 6.95 -15.83
N THR A 316 3.20 6.76 -16.83
CA THR A 316 3.35 7.65 -17.98
C THR A 316 2.58 7.09 -19.17
N GLY A 317 1.57 7.82 -19.61
CA GLY A 317 0.77 7.49 -20.78
C GLY A 317 1.42 8.01 -22.06
N ARG A 318 1.50 7.17 -23.09
CA ARG A 318 2.05 7.52 -24.40
C ARG A 318 1.09 7.17 -25.52
N VAL A 319 0.91 8.10 -26.45
CA VAL A 319 0.14 7.91 -27.69
C VAL A 319 1.05 8.25 -28.86
N ASP A 320 1.16 7.35 -29.83
CA ASP A 320 2.04 7.52 -30.98
C ASP A 320 3.51 7.84 -30.57
N GLY A 321 3.98 7.24 -29.46
CA GLY A 321 5.31 7.44 -28.86
C GLY A 321 5.47 8.68 -27.97
N ASN A 322 4.53 9.64 -28.04
CA ASN A 322 4.61 10.91 -27.32
C ASN A 322 3.96 10.81 -25.93
N VAL A 323 4.57 11.44 -24.92
CA VAL A 323 3.98 11.55 -23.57
C VAL A 323 2.73 12.41 -23.64
N VAL A 324 1.60 11.88 -23.17
CA VAL A 324 0.31 12.60 -23.10
C VAL A 324 -0.11 12.95 -21.66
N GLY A 325 0.64 12.44 -20.68
CA GLY A 325 0.47 12.78 -19.26
C GLY A 325 1.16 11.77 -18.34
N THR A 326 1.24 12.13 -17.06
CA THR A 326 1.81 11.33 -15.98
C THR A 326 0.89 11.37 -14.79
N THR A 327 0.62 10.23 -14.15
CA THR A 327 -0.19 10.15 -12.93
C THR A 327 0.50 9.34 -11.85
N SER A 328 0.36 9.77 -10.58
CA SER A 328 0.83 8.96 -9.45
C SER A 328 -0.01 7.68 -9.35
N ILE A 329 0.61 6.63 -8.82
CA ILE A 329 -0.12 5.40 -8.51
C ILE A 329 -1.11 5.64 -7.38
N LEU A 330 -0.78 6.49 -6.41
CA LEU A 330 -1.69 6.83 -5.32
C LEU A 330 -3.00 7.42 -5.86
N ASP A 331 -2.94 8.28 -6.88
CA ASP A 331 -4.11 8.84 -7.56
C ASP A 331 -4.99 7.77 -8.21
N VAL A 332 -4.36 6.77 -8.83
CA VAL A 332 -5.06 5.62 -9.40
C VAL A 332 -5.74 4.82 -8.28
N LEU A 333 -5.04 4.59 -7.16
CA LEU A 333 -5.58 3.81 -6.05
C LEU A 333 -6.74 4.49 -5.33
N VAL A 334 -6.67 5.82 -5.17
CA VAL A 334 -7.81 6.62 -4.71
C VAL A 334 -8.99 6.35 -5.63
N SER A 335 -8.82 6.52 -6.94
CA SER A 335 -9.88 6.33 -7.94
C SER A 335 -10.45 4.90 -7.99
N VAL A 336 -9.60 3.88 -7.87
CA VAL A 336 -10.03 2.48 -7.76
C VAL A 336 -10.85 2.28 -6.49
N SER A 337 -10.37 2.74 -5.34
CA SER A 337 -11.09 2.62 -4.07
C SER A 337 -12.44 3.35 -4.08
N ARG A 338 -12.57 4.44 -4.85
CA ARG A 338 -13.87 5.10 -5.08
C ARG A 338 -14.87 4.21 -5.79
N SER A 339 -14.39 3.27 -6.59
CA SER A 339 -15.17 2.42 -7.49
C SER A 339 -15.53 1.08 -6.87
N VAL A 340 -14.80 0.63 -5.84
CA VAL A 340 -15.03 -0.65 -5.12
C VAL A 340 -16.39 -0.67 -4.41
N SER A 341 -16.97 0.49 -4.07
CA SER A 341 -18.29 0.56 -3.42
C SER A 341 -19.47 0.31 -4.37
N ILE A 342 -19.23 0.14 -5.67
CA ILE A 342 -20.30 -0.22 -6.62
C ILE A 342 -20.73 -1.67 -6.37
N PRO A 343 -22.02 -1.94 -6.09
CA PRO A 343 -22.50 -3.31 -5.90
C PRO A 343 -22.20 -4.20 -7.11
N SER A 344 -21.72 -5.43 -6.85
CA SER A 344 -21.48 -6.41 -7.90
C SER A 344 -22.78 -6.88 -8.57
N GLU A 345 -23.88 -6.85 -7.83
CA GLU A 345 -25.23 -7.16 -8.30
C GLU A 345 -26.14 -5.97 -7.96
N CYS A 346 -26.91 -5.52 -8.94
CA CYS A 346 -27.90 -4.47 -8.75
C CYS A 346 -29.14 -4.76 -9.58
N ASP A 347 -30.31 -4.31 -9.11
CA ASP A 347 -31.59 -4.50 -9.79
C ASP A 347 -31.79 -3.58 -11.01
N HIS A 348 -30.79 -2.76 -11.33
CA HIS A 348 -30.71 -1.98 -12.57
C HIS A 348 -30.50 -2.92 -13.78
N ARG A 349 -31.52 -3.71 -14.10
CA ARG A 349 -31.53 -4.68 -15.20
C ARG A 349 -31.56 -3.96 -16.55
N ASP A 350 -30.41 -3.74 -17.17
CA ASP A 350 -30.30 -3.39 -18.61
C ASP A 350 -31.35 -2.36 -19.08
N VAL A 351 -31.71 -1.44 -18.17
CA VAL A 351 -32.75 -0.46 -18.47
C VAL A 351 -32.02 0.64 -19.17
N ASN A 352 -32.47 0.91 -20.40
CA ASN A 352 -32.31 2.14 -21.15
C ASN A 352 -32.78 3.39 -20.36
N ASP A 353 -32.55 3.47 -19.05
CA ASP A 353 -32.72 4.66 -18.24
C ASP A 353 -31.42 5.46 -18.35
N ILE A 354 -31.37 6.14 -19.50
CA ILE A 354 -30.14 6.67 -20.03
C ILE A 354 -29.89 8.04 -19.38
N SER A 355 -29.15 8.02 -18.28
CA SER A 355 -28.71 9.25 -17.67
C SER A 355 -27.81 10.00 -18.66
N ASN A 356 -28.18 11.24 -18.99
CA ASN A 356 -27.34 12.07 -19.85
C ASN A 356 -25.97 12.26 -19.20
N VAL A 357 -24.93 12.04 -19.99
CA VAL A 357 -23.52 12.25 -19.66
C VAL A 357 -22.90 13.14 -20.72
N LEU A 358 -21.82 13.83 -20.35
CA LEU A 358 -20.95 14.49 -21.31
C LEU A 358 -19.99 13.43 -21.88
N ASN A 359 -20.30 12.88 -23.04
CA ASN A 359 -19.45 11.88 -23.70
C ASN A 359 -18.13 12.52 -24.14
N VAL A 360 -17.03 11.87 -23.79
CA VAL A 360 -15.66 12.29 -24.09
C VAL A 360 -14.91 11.13 -24.72
N SER A 361 -14.31 11.39 -25.88
CA SER A 361 -13.43 10.42 -26.54
C SER A 361 -12.01 10.47 -25.98
N ALA A 362 -11.27 9.37 -26.10
CA ALA A 362 -9.88 9.26 -25.68
C ALA A 362 -8.98 10.31 -26.36
N SER A 363 -9.15 10.55 -27.67
CA SER A 363 -8.44 11.59 -28.41
C SER A 363 -8.74 13.01 -27.89
N ARG A 364 -9.97 13.26 -27.45
CA ARG A 364 -10.35 14.55 -26.86
C ARG A 364 -9.78 14.71 -25.46
N TRP A 365 -9.78 13.65 -24.66
CA TRP A 365 -9.22 13.63 -23.30
C TRP A 365 -7.76 14.09 -23.29
N ILE A 366 -6.95 13.60 -24.22
CA ILE A 366 -5.51 13.92 -24.32
C ILE A 366 -5.18 15.21 -25.08
N LYS A 367 -6.17 15.85 -25.70
CA LYS A 367 -5.94 17.06 -26.53
C LYS A 367 -5.43 18.24 -25.70
N ASP A 368 -5.84 18.34 -24.45
CA ASP A 368 -5.37 19.35 -23.51
C ASP A 368 -4.81 18.64 -22.25
N GLY A 369 -3.49 18.73 -22.07
CA GLY A 369 -2.81 18.13 -20.95
C GLY A 369 -3.07 18.84 -19.61
N TYR A 370 -3.52 20.10 -19.65
CA TYR A 370 -3.74 20.92 -18.46
C TYR A 370 -5.21 20.98 -18.03
N SER A 371 -6.13 20.73 -18.94
CA SER A 371 -7.57 20.70 -18.67
C SER A 371 -8.19 19.41 -19.18
N ARG A 372 -8.57 18.53 -18.25
CA ARG A 372 -9.36 17.34 -18.57
C ARG A 372 -10.83 17.71 -18.63
N PRO A 373 -11.60 17.22 -19.63
CA PRO A 373 -13.04 17.42 -19.64
C PRO A 373 -13.68 16.78 -18.39
N CYS A 374 -14.27 17.59 -17.53
CA CYS A 374 -15.06 17.15 -16.37
C CYS A 374 -16.51 17.63 -16.51
N GLY A 375 -17.45 16.85 -15.98
CA GLY A 375 -18.86 17.21 -15.93
C GLY A 375 -19.28 17.69 -14.55
N SER A 376 -20.59 17.78 -14.33
CA SER A 376 -21.22 18.05 -13.03
C SER A 376 -21.85 16.79 -12.43
N ALA A 377 -22.34 16.82 -11.18
CA ALA A 377 -23.16 15.74 -10.63
C ALA A 377 -24.38 15.40 -11.53
N GLY A 378 -25.04 16.43 -12.08
CA GLY A 378 -26.19 16.22 -12.96
C GLY A 378 -25.82 15.56 -14.29
N THR A 379 -24.70 15.98 -14.88
CA THR A 379 -24.21 15.52 -16.19
C THR A 379 -22.70 15.27 -16.10
N PRO A 380 -22.28 14.13 -15.55
CA PRO A 380 -20.86 13.83 -15.38
C PRO A 380 -20.21 13.59 -16.75
N ALA A 381 -18.90 13.83 -16.84
CA ALA A 381 -18.14 13.43 -18.01
C ALA A 381 -18.07 11.91 -18.07
N TYR A 382 -18.24 11.31 -19.24
CA TYR A 382 -18.11 9.88 -19.46
C TYR A 382 -17.01 9.64 -20.50
N LEU A 383 -15.89 9.07 -20.05
CA LEU A 383 -14.77 8.71 -20.90
C LEU A 383 -14.95 7.27 -21.39
N ALA A 384 -15.08 7.09 -22.70
CA ALA A 384 -15.27 5.78 -23.32
C ALA A 384 -13.94 5.03 -23.48
N VAL A 385 -13.71 4.02 -22.65
CA VAL A 385 -12.47 3.22 -22.58
C VAL A 385 -12.79 1.73 -22.41
N LYS A 386 -13.82 1.26 -23.11
CA LYS A 386 -14.36 -0.10 -22.97
C LYS A 386 -13.25 -1.14 -23.03
N GLU A 387 -13.17 -1.98 -22.00
CA GLU A 387 -12.25 -3.12 -21.87
C GLU A 387 -10.74 -2.76 -22.02
N ASP A 388 -10.38 -1.47 -21.98
CA ASP A 388 -8.98 -1.01 -22.11
C ASP A 388 -8.41 -0.63 -20.73
N THR A 389 -7.68 -1.56 -20.13
CA THR A 389 -7.09 -1.39 -18.79
C THR A 389 -6.07 -0.27 -18.75
N ALA A 390 -5.28 -0.07 -19.80
CA ALA A 390 -4.26 0.97 -19.83
C ALA A 390 -4.91 2.35 -19.75
N TRP A 391 -5.96 2.57 -20.54
CA TRP A 391 -6.75 3.78 -20.49
C TRP A 391 -7.51 3.96 -19.18
N ALA A 392 -8.13 2.90 -18.66
CA ALA A 392 -8.87 2.97 -17.40
C ALA A 392 -7.97 3.42 -16.24
N LEU A 393 -6.78 2.82 -16.09
CA LEU A 393 -5.81 3.20 -15.05
C LEU A 393 -5.27 4.62 -15.27
N PHE A 394 -4.90 4.97 -16.51
CA PHE A 394 -4.39 6.29 -16.82
C PHE A 394 -5.42 7.40 -16.55
N ALA A 395 -6.66 7.19 -17.00
CA ALA A 395 -7.76 8.14 -16.79
C ALA A 395 -8.13 8.25 -15.31
N ALA A 396 -8.15 7.13 -14.58
CA ALA A 396 -8.39 7.10 -13.13
C ALA A 396 -7.41 8.02 -12.43
N GLY A 397 -6.11 7.84 -12.66
CA GLY A 397 -5.11 8.70 -12.06
C GLY A 397 -5.21 10.17 -12.52
N GLN A 398 -5.34 10.44 -13.81
CA GLN A 398 -5.46 11.81 -14.36
C GLN A 398 -6.70 12.58 -13.89
N SER A 399 -7.70 11.88 -13.34
CA SER A 399 -8.93 12.48 -12.85
C SER A 399 -9.13 12.35 -11.34
N SER A 400 -8.09 12.00 -10.57
CA SER A 400 -8.18 11.84 -9.10
C SER A 400 -8.61 13.12 -8.38
N HIS A 401 -8.25 14.29 -8.91
CA HIS A 401 -8.66 15.61 -8.40
C HIS A 401 -10.12 15.96 -8.70
N PHE A 402 -10.77 15.22 -9.59
CA PHE A 402 -12.22 15.23 -9.74
C PHE A 402 -12.81 14.10 -8.90
N HIS A 403 -14.10 14.18 -8.59
CA HIS A 403 -14.80 12.98 -8.15
C HIS A 403 -14.87 12.05 -9.35
N ASN A 404 -14.13 10.94 -9.31
CA ASN A 404 -14.12 9.98 -10.40
C ASN A 404 -14.56 8.59 -9.93
N VAL A 405 -15.16 7.84 -10.85
CA VAL A 405 -15.63 6.48 -10.60
C VAL A 405 -15.41 5.65 -11.87
N ILE A 406 -14.80 4.48 -11.72
CA ILE A 406 -14.66 3.48 -12.78
C ILE A 406 -15.96 2.71 -12.89
N VAL A 407 -16.57 2.75 -14.06
CA VAL A 407 -17.80 2.05 -14.39
C VAL A 407 -17.44 0.64 -14.83
N VAL A 408 -17.53 -0.32 -13.91
CA VAL A 408 -17.18 -1.73 -14.17
C VAL A 408 -18.39 -2.55 -14.63
N ARG A 409 -19.59 -2.23 -14.15
CA ARG A 409 -20.81 -3.02 -14.43
C ARG A 409 -22.06 -2.17 -14.69
N CYS A 410 -22.36 -1.24 -13.79
CA CYS A 410 -23.59 -0.47 -13.83
C CYS A 410 -23.28 1.04 -13.81
N LEU A 411 -23.64 1.71 -14.90
CA LEU A 411 -23.50 3.16 -15.03
C LEU A 411 -24.33 3.94 -13.99
N ILE A 412 -25.53 3.46 -13.68
CA ILE A 412 -26.44 4.12 -12.72
C ILE A 412 -25.82 4.11 -11.34
N CYS A 413 -25.41 2.93 -10.84
CA CYS A 413 -24.74 2.83 -9.53
C CYS A 413 -23.46 3.68 -9.47
N ALA A 414 -22.67 3.71 -10.55
CA ALA A 414 -21.47 4.54 -10.62
C ALA A 414 -21.81 6.04 -10.54
N LYS A 415 -22.88 6.48 -11.20
CA LYS A 415 -23.36 7.86 -11.16
C LYS A 415 -23.95 8.24 -9.80
N GLU A 416 -24.72 7.35 -9.17
CA GLU A 416 -25.24 7.56 -7.81
C GLU A 416 -24.11 7.74 -6.81
N LEU A 417 -23.13 6.83 -6.83
CA LEU A 417 -21.93 6.91 -6.00
C LEU A 417 -21.13 8.19 -6.23
N LEU A 418 -21.00 8.60 -7.49
CA LEU A 418 -20.36 9.86 -7.86
C LEU A 418 -21.11 11.07 -7.27
N ASN A 419 -22.44 11.08 -7.40
CA ASN A 419 -23.29 12.18 -6.93
C ASN A 419 -23.26 12.32 -5.41
N GLU A 420 -23.29 11.20 -4.68
CA GLU A 420 -23.15 11.20 -3.22
C GLU A 420 -21.84 11.84 -2.79
N ARG A 421 -20.74 11.57 -3.51
CA ARG A 421 -19.41 12.15 -3.22
C ARG A 421 -19.36 13.65 -3.52
N ILE A 422 -19.86 14.07 -4.68
CA ILE A 422 -19.93 15.50 -5.03
C ILE A 422 -20.77 16.28 -4.00
N ALA A 423 -21.89 15.70 -3.57
CA ALA A 423 -22.74 16.33 -2.55
C ALA A 423 -22.04 16.48 -1.19
N GLN A 424 -21.11 15.59 -0.85
CA GLN A 424 -20.33 15.64 0.40
C GLN A 424 -19.20 16.67 0.36
N SER A 425 -18.54 16.84 -0.80
CA SER A 425 -17.35 17.70 -0.95
C SER A 425 -17.67 19.17 -1.27
N GLY A 426 -18.82 19.44 -1.91
CA GLY A 426 -19.17 20.75 -2.44
C GLY A 426 -18.39 21.17 -3.70
N ASN A 427 -17.63 20.26 -4.32
CA ASN A 427 -16.94 20.47 -5.59
C ASN A 427 -17.70 19.81 -6.75
N ASP A 428 -18.03 20.56 -7.79
CA ASP A 428 -18.92 20.08 -8.86
C ASP A 428 -18.28 19.11 -9.88
N GLY A 429 -16.96 18.91 -9.88
CA GLY A 429 -16.28 18.15 -10.94
C GLY A 429 -16.48 16.63 -10.85
N GLY A 430 -17.12 16.04 -11.86
CA GLY A 430 -17.41 14.60 -11.94
C GLY A 430 -16.95 13.90 -13.23
N VAL A 431 -16.31 12.73 -13.11
CA VAL A 431 -15.85 11.88 -14.23
C VAL A 431 -16.22 10.41 -14.02
N LEU A 432 -16.83 9.79 -15.02
CA LEU A 432 -17.11 8.36 -15.11
C LEU A 432 -16.18 7.73 -16.16
N ILE A 433 -15.50 6.65 -15.79
CA ILE A 433 -14.54 5.94 -16.66
C ILE A 433 -15.22 4.66 -17.15
N GLY A 434 -15.65 4.63 -18.41
CA GLY A 434 -16.46 3.56 -18.99
C GLY A 434 -15.65 2.32 -19.37
N PHE A 435 -15.35 1.45 -18.41
CA PHE A 435 -14.54 0.24 -18.61
C PHE A 435 -15.37 -1.01 -19.00
N GLN A 436 -16.65 -1.04 -18.64
CA GLN A 436 -17.62 -2.14 -18.86
C GLN A 436 -17.77 -2.67 -20.30
#